data_AF-A0A0A0B794-F1
#
_entry.id   AF-A0A0A0B794-F1
#
_cell.length_a   1.000
_cell.length_b   1.000
_cell.length_c   1.000
_cell.angle_alpha   90.00
_cell.angle_beta   90.00
_cell.angle_gamma   90.00
#
_symmetry.space_group_name_H-M   'P 1'
#
loop_
_entity.id
_entity.type
_entity.pdbx_description
1 polymer ?
#
loop_
_entity_poly.entity_id
_entity_poly.type
_entity_poly.pdbx_seq_one_letter_code
_entity_poly.pdbx_strand_id
1 'polypeptide(L)'
;MSTDLSRALHDAVDGPVAAGRPALDTTGVAARIRRRRAVRAGVRGTVGLGAAGAVALGAATLARSDAAGLPAAVPGAEPGACGSAAESLGSTHGDASIEVVGAGVGVLSATSWQYDSRGPLGSLQGRELAVSFTTVLDAGPGATAELVPSLDEPPHLAVVRDGIVVSVPGPARRTPAQEAVDSQARLDPSGLNPGGHDASAPRELVVDLAACGTDGEPLPPGRYDVYAWTDAASPGERVVDGPWELELLERASTPVPLPAGFPADVPLVPGELVEAVELDGTTASGWLVTVGVAGTDGRQRALRALADAGYTAASAELLDGGRTPQSGLTTLLDAQHVVELSETVGTRHDRELTYRIRER
;
A
#
# COMPACT_ATOMS: atom_id res chain seq x y z
N MET A 1 25.73 -40.13 1.23
CA MET A 1 24.63 -40.16 2.22
C MET A 1 23.39 -39.56 1.58
N SER A 2 22.45 -40.38 1.09
CA SER A 2 21.17 -39.89 0.57
C SER A 2 20.16 -39.86 1.71
N THR A 3 19.71 -38.67 2.10
CA THR A 3 18.59 -38.50 3.02
C THR A 3 17.31 -38.94 2.32
N ASP A 4 16.70 -40.01 2.84
CA ASP A 4 15.52 -40.64 2.28
C ASP A 4 14.26 -39.80 2.58
N LEU A 5 14.03 -38.81 1.72
CA LEU A 5 13.02 -37.77 1.86
C LEU A 5 11.59 -38.35 1.87
N SER A 6 11.40 -39.53 1.25
CA SER A 6 10.15 -40.28 1.27
C SER A 6 9.78 -40.74 2.69
N ARG A 7 10.77 -41.19 3.47
CA ARG A 7 10.55 -41.69 4.83
C ARG A 7 10.22 -40.57 5.80
N ALA A 8 10.94 -39.44 5.68
CA ALA A 8 10.68 -38.25 6.48
C ALA A 8 9.28 -37.63 6.24
N LEU A 9 8.75 -37.72 5.00
CA LEU A 9 7.39 -37.28 4.69
C LEU A 9 6.33 -38.23 5.25
N HIS A 10 6.54 -39.55 5.18
CA HIS A 10 5.62 -40.51 5.79
C HIS A 10 5.58 -40.38 7.32
N ASP A 11 6.75 -40.25 7.97
CA ASP A 11 6.83 -40.08 9.42
C ASP A 11 6.17 -38.76 9.91
N ALA A 12 6.11 -37.74 9.04
CA ALA A 12 5.45 -36.47 9.35
C ALA A 12 3.92 -36.54 9.21
N VAL A 13 3.40 -37.41 8.33
CA VAL A 13 1.96 -37.58 8.08
C VAL A 13 1.34 -38.62 9.01
N ASP A 14 2.05 -39.73 9.25
CA ASP A 14 1.54 -40.87 10.02
C ASP A 14 2.00 -40.88 11.49
N GLY A 15 2.87 -39.94 11.88
CA GLY A 15 3.37 -39.83 13.25
C GLY A 15 2.31 -39.32 14.23
N PRO A 16 2.34 -39.78 15.51
CA PRO A 16 1.42 -39.28 16.53
C PRO A 16 1.59 -37.76 16.69
N VAL A 17 0.47 -37.03 16.65
CA VAL A 17 0.44 -35.56 16.78
C VAL A 17 0.92 -35.18 18.17
N ALA A 18 2.21 -34.88 18.31
CA ALA A 18 2.76 -34.29 19.52
C ALA A 18 2.18 -32.88 19.68
N ALA A 19 1.45 -32.66 20.77
CA ALA A 19 0.93 -31.35 21.13
C ALA A 19 2.10 -30.36 21.24
N GLY A 20 2.09 -29.31 20.41
CA GLY A 20 3.12 -28.25 20.41
C GLY A 20 3.92 -28.07 19.12
N ARG A 21 3.61 -28.77 18.03
CA ARG A 21 4.20 -28.43 16.72
C ARG A 21 3.51 -27.20 16.11
N PRO A 22 4.26 -26.21 15.58
CA PRO A 22 3.68 -25.09 14.85
C PRO A 22 2.94 -25.59 13.62
N ALA A 23 1.81 -24.95 13.29
CA ALA A 23 1.01 -25.29 12.13
C ALA A 23 1.88 -25.23 10.86
N LEU A 24 1.74 -26.23 9.99
CA LEU A 24 2.47 -26.28 8.73
C LEU A 24 1.96 -25.15 7.83
N ASP A 25 2.82 -24.18 7.50
CA ASP A 25 2.48 -23.09 6.57
C ASP A 25 2.37 -23.62 5.13
N THR A 26 1.17 -24.10 4.80
CA THR A 26 0.86 -24.64 3.47
C THR A 26 0.98 -23.60 2.36
N THR A 27 0.75 -22.32 2.68
CA THR A 27 0.88 -21.17 1.78
C THR A 27 2.33 -20.93 1.38
N GLY A 28 3.25 -20.89 2.36
CA GLY A 28 4.69 -20.76 2.10
C GLY A 28 5.27 -21.95 1.32
N VAL A 29 4.79 -23.17 1.60
CA VAL A 29 5.19 -24.37 0.84
C VAL A 29 4.67 -24.30 -0.61
N ALA A 30 3.42 -23.89 -0.83
CA ALA A 30 2.85 -23.73 -2.16
C ALA A 30 3.59 -22.66 -2.98
N ALA A 31 3.93 -21.51 -2.37
CA ALA A 31 4.73 -20.46 -2.99
C ALA A 31 6.12 -20.98 -3.38
N ARG A 32 6.79 -21.73 -2.49
CA ARG A 32 8.11 -22.34 -2.76
C ARG A 32 8.06 -23.39 -3.88
N ILE A 33 6.97 -24.17 -3.99
CA ILE A 33 6.76 -25.14 -5.08
C ILE A 33 6.55 -24.42 -6.43
N ARG A 34 5.75 -23.34 -6.47
CA ARG A 34 5.57 -22.53 -7.68
C ARG A 34 6.89 -21.92 -8.15
N ARG A 35 7.69 -21.35 -7.23
CA ARG A 35 9.04 -20.83 -7.53
C ARG A 35 9.98 -21.89 -8.12
N ARG A 36 10.06 -23.09 -7.53
CA ARG A 36 10.90 -24.18 -8.07
C ARG A 36 10.47 -24.65 -9.46
N ARG A 37 9.17 -24.58 -9.79
CA ARG A 37 8.67 -24.92 -11.14
C ARG A 37 9.04 -23.84 -12.16
N ALA A 38 8.97 -22.56 -11.79
CA ALA A 38 9.38 -21.45 -12.66
C ALA A 38 10.89 -21.50 -13.00
N VAL A 39 11.75 -21.76 -12.00
CA VAL A 39 13.20 -21.88 -12.20
C VAL A 39 13.56 -23.07 -13.11
N ARG A 40 12.87 -24.21 -12.96
CA ARG A 40 13.09 -25.39 -13.83
C ARG A 40 12.61 -25.17 -15.26
N ALA A 41 11.63 -24.29 -15.49
CA ALA A 41 11.22 -23.89 -16.83
C ALA A 41 12.29 -23.02 -17.51
N GLY A 42 12.93 -22.11 -16.76
CA GLY A 42 14.03 -21.27 -17.26
C GLY A 42 15.32 -22.05 -17.59
N VAL A 43 15.68 -23.05 -16.78
CA VAL A 43 16.93 -23.83 -16.98
C VAL A 43 16.86 -24.82 -18.16
N ARG A 44 15.67 -25.17 -18.67
CA ARG A 44 15.54 -26.02 -19.87
C ARG A 44 15.71 -25.26 -21.20
N GLY A 45 15.83 -23.93 -21.17
CA GLY A 45 16.02 -23.11 -22.36
C GLY A 45 17.47 -23.02 -22.86
N THR A 46 18.46 -23.47 -22.09
CA THR A 46 19.89 -23.19 -22.37
C THR A 46 20.73 -24.40 -22.78
N VAL A 47 20.15 -25.59 -22.99
CA VAL A 47 20.88 -26.75 -23.53
C VAL A 47 20.19 -27.25 -24.80
N GLY A 48 20.49 -26.60 -25.92
CA GLY A 48 19.95 -26.93 -27.24
C GLY A 48 20.73 -26.30 -28.39
N LEU A 49 22.05 -26.16 -28.27
CA LEU A 49 22.92 -25.88 -29.42
C LEU A 49 23.14 -27.19 -30.18
N GLY A 50 22.33 -27.43 -31.21
CA GLY A 50 22.61 -28.50 -32.17
C GLY A 50 21.41 -29.18 -32.81
N ALA A 51 20.54 -28.43 -33.49
CA ALA A 51 19.82 -28.93 -34.68
C ALA A 51 19.16 -27.75 -35.40
N ALA A 52 19.72 -27.36 -36.53
CA ALA A 52 19.16 -26.36 -37.43
C ALA A 52 17.83 -26.87 -38.05
N GLY A 53 16.78 -26.05 -38.03
CA GLY A 53 15.61 -26.24 -38.88
C GLY A 53 14.26 -25.85 -38.27
N ALA A 54 13.78 -24.65 -38.63
CA ALA A 54 12.35 -24.35 -38.80
C ALA A 54 11.39 -24.32 -37.58
N VAL A 55 11.82 -23.87 -36.39
CA VAL A 55 10.88 -23.49 -35.28
C VAL A 55 11.04 -22.03 -34.84
N ALA A 56 11.81 -21.22 -35.57
CA ALA A 56 12.19 -19.86 -35.15
C ALA A 56 11.06 -18.80 -35.24
N LEU A 57 9.87 -19.12 -35.77
CA LEU A 57 8.76 -18.17 -35.89
C LEU A 57 7.58 -18.42 -34.93
N GLY A 58 7.55 -19.55 -34.21
CA GLY A 58 6.42 -19.88 -33.32
C GLY A 58 6.61 -19.46 -31.85
N ALA A 59 7.86 -19.34 -31.38
CA ALA A 59 8.14 -19.03 -29.97
C ALA A 59 8.09 -17.53 -29.67
N ALA A 60 8.28 -16.66 -30.67
CA ALA A 60 8.20 -15.21 -30.49
C ALA A 60 6.77 -14.67 -30.37
N THR A 61 5.76 -15.44 -30.81
CA THR A 61 4.34 -15.02 -30.75
C THR A 61 3.59 -15.54 -29.52
N LEU A 62 4.10 -16.56 -28.83
CA LEU A 62 3.49 -17.07 -27.58
C LEU A 62 3.98 -16.35 -26.32
N ALA A 63 5.01 -15.50 -26.43
CA ALA A 63 5.44 -14.59 -25.35
C ALA A 63 4.74 -13.21 -25.43
N ARG A 64 3.81 -13.02 -26.37
CA ARG A 64 3.14 -11.74 -26.63
C ARG A 64 1.76 -11.59 -25.98
N SER A 65 1.37 -12.54 -25.15
CA SER A 65 0.11 -12.47 -24.40
C SER A 65 0.38 -11.95 -22.98
N ASP A 66 -0.16 -10.76 -22.71
CA ASP A 66 -0.51 -10.19 -21.38
C ASP A 66 0.59 -9.55 -20.52
N ALA A 67 1.88 -9.67 -20.89
CA ALA A 67 2.95 -8.86 -20.31
C ALA A 67 3.04 -7.50 -21.02
N ALA A 68 2.06 -6.63 -20.78
CA ALA A 68 2.12 -5.25 -21.24
C ALA A 68 3.33 -4.55 -20.59
N GLY A 69 4.42 -4.43 -21.33
CA GLY A 69 5.47 -3.42 -21.12
C GLY A 69 6.32 -3.50 -19.84
N LEU A 70 6.24 -4.56 -19.03
CA LEU A 70 7.05 -4.64 -17.82
C LEU A 70 8.55 -4.84 -18.16
N PRO A 71 9.46 -4.19 -17.41
CA PRO A 71 10.88 -4.32 -17.66
C PRO A 71 11.33 -5.77 -17.46
N ALA A 72 12.22 -6.24 -18.33
CA ALA A 72 12.87 -7.52 -18.14
C ALA A 72 13.81 -7.47 -16.92
N ALA A 73 14.00 -8.62 -16.27
CA ALA A 73 14.99 -8.75 -15.22
C ALA A 73 16.37 -8.31 -15.74
N VAL A 74 17.05 -7.43 -15.01
CA VAL A 74 18.40 -6.97 -15.35
C VAL A 74 19.39 -7.68 -14.43
N PRO A 75 20.19 -8.63 -14.95
CA PRO A 75 21.18 -9.33 -14.14
C PRO A 75 22.18 -8.35 -13.53
N GLY A 76 22.34 -8.40 -12.20
CA GLY A 76 23.27 -7.53 -11.49
C GLY A 76 22.78 -6.10 -11.27
N ALA A 77 21.50 -5.80 -11.55
CA ALA A 77 20.91 -4.55 -11.06
C ALA A 77 21.04 -4.45 -9.54
N GLU A 78 21.26 -3.23 -9.06
CA GLU A 78 21.36 -2.95 -7.63
C GLU A 78 20.07 -3.41 -6.92
N PRO A 79 20.17 -4.01 -5.72
CA PRO A 79 19.00 -4.37 -4.92
C PRO A 79 18.02 -3.22 -4.75
N GLY A 80 16.77 -3.44 -5.17
CA GLY A 80 15.71 -2.44 -5.08
C GLY A 80 15.69 -1.46 -6.25
N ALA A 81 16.62 -1.56 -7.19
CA ALA A 81 16.52 -0.85 -8.46
C ALA A 81 15.53 -1.52 -9.41
N CYS A 82 15.04 -0.74 -10.37
CA CYS A 82 14.20 -1.23 -11.46
C CYS A 82 14.81 -2.44 -12.18
N GLY A 83 14.00 -3.49 -12.38
CA GLY A 83 14.42 -4.73 -13.03
C GLY A 83 15.26 -5.66 -12.15
N SER A 84 15.58 -5.29 -10.91
CA SER A 84 16.24 -6.19 -9.97
C SER A 84 15.29 -7.30 -9.53
N ALA A 85 15.86 -8.44 -9.13
CA ALA A 85 15.08 -9.52 -8.54
C ALA A 85 14.63 -9.14 -7.13
N ALA A 86 13.40 -9.44 -6.74
CA ALA A 86 12.91 -9.21 -5.38
C ALA A 86 13.76 -9.91 -4.32
N GLU A 87 14.32 -11.08 -4.64
CA GLU A 87 15.23 -11.82 -3.75
C GLU A 87 16.53 -11.06 -3.45
N SER A 88 16.90 -10.09 -4.31
CA SER A 88 18.10 -9.26 -4.10
C SER A 88 17.91 -8.18 -3.05
N LEU A 89 16.66 -7.79 -2.74
CA LEU A 89 16.35 -6.84 -1.66
C LEU A 89 16.94 -7.27 -0.32
N GLY A 90 17.08 -8.58 -0.13
CA GLY A 90 17.62 -9.21 1.07
C GLY A 90 16.52 -9.82 1.94
N SER A 91 16.94 -10.39 3.05
CA SER A 91 16.08 -10.77 4.16
C SER A 91 16.42 -9.89 5.35
N THR A 92 15.44 -9.57 6.19
CA THR A 92 15.67 -8.91 7.47
C THR A 92 16.74 -9.67 8.26
N HIS A 93 17.81 -8.96 8.60
CA HIS A 93 18.80 -9.39 9.56
C HIS A 93 18.79 -8.34 10.66
N GLY A 94 18.55 -8.73 11.92
CA GLY A 94 18.58 -7.83 13.07
C GLY A 94 17.29 -7.78 13.88
N ASP A 95 17.31 -6.94 14.91
CA ASP A 95 16.22 -6.73 15.87
C ASP A 95 15.31 -5.54 15.47
N ALA A 96 15.39 -5.11 14.21
CA ALA A 96 14.51 -4.08 13.64
C ALA A 96 13.47 -4.67 12.69
N SER A 97 12.26 -4.08 12.69
CA SER A 97 11.17 -4.42 11.78
C SER A 97 10.50 -3.17 11.20
N ILE A 98 9.93 -3.31 10.00
CA ILE A 98 9.13 -2.25 9.37
C ILE A 98 7.68 -2.73 9.34
N GLU A 99 6.88 -2.18 10.24
CA GLU A 99 5.47 -2.54 10.31
C GLU A 99 4.63 -1.61 9.42
N VAL A 100 3.79 -2.19 8.57
CA VAL A 100 2.76 -1.42 7.86
C VAL A 100 1.52 -1.32 8.74
N VAL A 101 1.14 -0.09 9.08
CA VAL A 101 -0.02 0.21 9.91
C VAL A 101 -1.31 0.21 9.06
N GLY A 102 -1.20 0.37 7.74
CA GLY A 102 -2.31 0.24 6.81
C GLY A 102 -2.06 0.99 5.50
N ALA A 103 -2.96 0.76 4.53
CA ALA A 103 -3.05 1.53 3.29
C ALA A 103 -4.24 2.49 3.35
N GLY A 104 -3.99 3.77 3.03
CA GLY A 104 -4.98 4.84 3.03
C GLY A 104 -4.67 5.96 4.05
N VAL A 105 -4.98 7.20 3.67
CA VAL A 105 -4.81 8.40 4.51
C VAL A 105 -5.91 8.43 5.59
N GLY A 106 -5.57 7.93 6.77
CA GLY A 106 -6.36 8.07 7.99
C GLY A 106 -5.71 9.07 8.93
N VAL A 107 -6.49 9.91 9.60
CA VAL A 107 -5.98 10.66 10.76
C VAL A 107 -5.57 9.61 11.79
N LEU A 108 -4.27 9.37 11.91
CA LEU A 108 -3.70 8.46 12.90
C LEU A 108 -4.07 9.01 14.28
N SER A 109 -5.15 8.47 14.86
CA SER A 109 -5.45 8.73 16.26
C SER A 109 -4.41 7.95 17.06
N ALA A 110 -3.54 8.67 17.77
CA ALA A 110 -2.40 8.13 18.51
C ALA A 110 -2.76 7.11 19.62
N THR A 111 -4.03 6.76 19.80
CA THR A 111 -4.56 6.03 20.96
C THR A 111 -4.83 4.54 20.74
N SER A 112 -4.75 4.00 19.52
CA SER A 112 -4.86 2.54 19.32
C SER A 112 -4.08 2.03 18.10
N TRP A 113 -2.80 1.73 18.30
CA TRP A 113 -1.88 1.19 17.28
C TRP A 113 -1.95 -0.35 17.17
N GLN A 114 -3.15 -0.95 17.22
CA GLN A 114 -3.28 -2.39 17.00
C GLN A 114 -3.62 -2.66 15.53
N TYR A 115 -2.60 -2.72 14.69
CA TYR A 115 -2.74 -3.13 13.29
C TYR A 115 -1.98 -4.42 13.03
N ASP A 116 -2.60 -5.30 12.24
CA ASP A 116 -1.95 -6.52 11.76
C ASP A 116 -1.02 -6.14 10.61
N SER A 117 0.27 -5.98 10.94
CA SER A 117 1.34 -5.56 10.01
C SER A 117 1.58 -6.54 8.85
N ARG A 118 0.87 -7.67 8.82
CA ARG A 118 0.99 -8.71 7.78
C ARG A 118 -0.22 -8.81 6.85
N GLY A 119 -1.20 -7.93 6.99
CA GLY A 119 -2.35 -7.88 6.09
C GLY A 119 -1.97 -7.42 4.66
N PRO A 120 -2.77 -7.80 3.65
CA PRO A 120 -2.64 -7.21 2.32
C PRO A 120 -2.90 -5.70 2.36
N LEU A 121 -2.24 -4.93 1.48
CA LEU A 121 -2.49 -3.48 1.31
C LEU A 121 -3.87 -3.20 0.68
N GLY A 122 -4.52 -4.23 0.15
CA GLY A 122 -5.83 -4.13 -0.47
C GLY A 122 -5.75 -3.84 -1.97
N SER A 123 -6.83 -3.29 -2.49
CA SER A 123 -7.00 -3.01 -3.92
C SER A 123 -7.06 -1.51 -4.17
N LEU A 124 -6.34 -1.00 -5.18
CA LEU A 124 -6.32 0.43 -5.52
C LEU A 124 -6.82 0.63 -6.94
N GLN A 125 -7.77 1.54 -7.13
CA GLN A 125 -8.17 1.98 -8.46
C GLN A 125 -7.32 3.16 -8.94
N GLY A 126 -6.82 3.98 -8.01
CA GLY A 126 -5.83 5.01 -8.24
C GLY A 126 -4.45 4.45 -8.58
N ARG A 127 -3.51 5.36 -8.77
CA ARG A 127 -2.08 5.04 -9.01
C ARG A 127 -1.20 5.73 -7.99
N GLU A 128 -1.77 5.98 -6.82
CA GLU A 128 -1.03 6.46 -5.68
C GLU A 128 -1.26 5.47 -4.53
N LEU A 129 -0.18 5.11 -3.86
CA LEU A 129 -0.20 4.30 -2.65
C LEU A 129 0.09 5.24 -1.48
N ALA A 130 -0.89 5.44 -0.59
CA ALA A 130 -0.62 5.98 0.74
C ALA A 130 -0.48 4.83 1.73
N VAL A 131 0.63 4.81 2.44
CA VAL A 131 1.01 3.75 3.36
C VAL A 131 1.61 4.38 4.61
N SER A 132 1.17 3.92 5.77
CA SER A 132 1.78 4.29 7.04
C SER A 132 2.73 3.19 7.50
N PHE A 133 3.99 3.54 7.74
CA PHE A 133 5.01 2.65 8.26
C PHE A 133 5.38 3.06 9.68
N THR A 134 5.65 2.07 10.51
CA THR A 134 6.35 2.26 11.77
C THR A 134 7.63 1.46 11.70
N THR A 135 8.77 2.14 11.77
CA THR A 135 10.03 1.44 12.00
C THR A 135 10.16 1.21 13.49
N VAL A 136 10.30 -0.05 13.89
CA VAL A 136 10.47 -0.47 15.28
C VAL A 136 11.92 -0.91 15.43
N LEU A 137 12.65 -0.26 16.34
CA LEU A 137 13.99 -0.66 16.74
C LEU A 137 13.91 -1.22 18.17
N ASP A 138 14.23 -2.49 18.36
CA ASP A 138 14.53 -3.02 19.70
C ASP A 138 15.89 -2.45 20.12
N ALA A 139 15.82 -1.37 20.89
CA ALA A 139 17.01 -0.63 21.29
C ALA A 139 17.69 -1.29 22.51
N GLY A 140 17.06 -2.30 23.11
CA GLY A 140 17.46 -2.88 24.38
C GLY A 140 17.49 -1.87 25.55
N PRO A 141 17.75 -2.35 26.77
CA PRO A 141 17.90 -1.46 27.92
C PRO A 141 19.19 -0.64 27.80
N GLY A 142 19.06 0.68 27.59
CA GLY A 142 20.18 1.63 27.63
C GLY A 142 20.62 2.22 26.29
N ALA A 143 19.88 2.00 25.20
CA ALA A 143 20.11 2.75 23.96
C ALA A 143 20.02 4.26 24.21
N THR A 144 21.01 4.98 23.71
CA THR A 144 21.04 6.44 23.72
C THR A 144 20.25 6.99 22.54
N ALA A 145 19.76 8.22 22.67
CA ALA A 145 19.05 8.95 21.61
C ALA A 145 19.87 9.14 20.31
N GLU A 146 21.13 8.71 20.28
CA GLU A 146 22.03 8.80 19.13
C GLU A 146 21.72 7.76 18.03
N LEU A 147 20.91 6.73 18.30
CA LEU A 147 20.42 5.78 17.28
C LEU A 147 19.22 6.31 16.47
N VAL A 148 18.55 7.35 16.97
CA VAL A 148 17.33 7.97 16.40
C VAL A 148 17.53 8.72 15.06
N PRO A 149 18.68 9.36 14.73
CA PRO A 149 18.85 10.10 13.48
C PRO A 149 18.64 9.26 12.22
N SER A 150 18.85 7.95 12.29
CA SER A 150 18.62 7.01 11.19
C SER A 150 17.14 6.83 10.83
N LEU A 151 16.22 7.25 11.71
CA LEU A 151 14.77 7.20 11.46
C LEU A 151 14.24 8.42 10.70
N ASP A 152 15.09 9.41 10.38
CA ASP A 152 14.69 10.60 9.61
C ASP A 152 14.56 10.32 8.11
N GLU A 153 15.23 9.28 7.60
CA GLU A 153 15.09 8.86 6.21
C GLU A 153 13.84 7.98 6.06
N PRO A 154 12.93 8.32 5.12
CA PRO A 154 11.74 7.50 4.88
C PRO A 154 12.17 6.14 4.31
N PRO A 155 11.48 5.03 4.67
CA PRO A 155 11.77 3.75 4.04
C PRO A 155 11.57 3.85 2.53
N HIS A 156 12.45 3.18 1.80
CA HIS A 156 12.33 2.98 0.38
C HIS A 156 11.25 1.94 0.09
N LEU A 157 10.59 2.06 -1.06
CA LEU A 157 9.56 1.13 -1.51
C LEU A 157 9.94 0.50 -2.85
N ALA A 158 9.61 -0.77 -3.01
CA ALA A 158 9.70 -1.48 -4.27
C ALA A 158 8.39 -2.22 -4.51
N VAL A 159 7.82 -2.02 -5.69
CA VAL A 159 6.67 -2.77 -6.17
C VAL A 159 7.17 -3.83 -7.12
N VAL A 160 6.82 -5.06 -6.82
CA VAL A 160 7.31 -6.26 -7.47
C VAL A 160 6.17 -6.94 -8.19
N ARG A 161 6.44 -7.44 -9.41
CA ARG A 161 5.54 -8.32 -10.15
C ARG A 161 6.34 -9.47 -10.70
N ASP A 162 5.84 -10.69 -10.49
CA ASP A 162 6.49 -11.93 -10.92
C ASP A 162 7.95 -12.06 -10.43
N GLY A 163 8.23 -11.53 -9.23
CA GLY A 163 9.56 -11.56 -8.61
C GLY A 163 10.55 -10.52 -9.12
N ILE A 164 10.13 -9.58 -9.96
CA ILE A 164 10.96 -8.48 -10.49
C ILE A 164 10.43 -7.14 -9.99
N VAL A 165 11.34 -6.23 -9.61
CA VAL A 165 11.00 -4.85 -9.26
C VAL A 165 10.56 -4.10 -10.50
N VAL A 166 9.29 -3.69 -10.55
CA VAL A 166 8.66 -3.01 -11.70
C VAL A 166 8.30 -1.55 -11.42
N SER A 167 8.37 -1.11 -10.16
CA SER A 167 8.31 0.29 -9.77
C SER A 167 9.17 0.51 -8.54
N VAL A 168 9.98 1.57 -8.58
CA VAL A 168 10.66 2.13 -7.42
C VAL A 168 10.08 3.52 -7.27
N PRO A 169 9.03 3.69 -6.45
CA PRO A 169 8.36 4.97 -6.35
C PRO A 169 9.37 6.05 -5.93
N GLY A 170 9.18 7.26 -6.46
CA GLY A 170 10.04 8.40 -6.14
C GLY A 170 10.06 8.72 -4.63
N PRO A 171 10.86 9.72 -4.21
CA PRO A 171 10.92 10.11 -2.81
C PRO A 171 9.50 10.39 -2.31
N ALA A 172 9.12 9.72 -1.23
CA ALA A 172 7.80 9.86 -0.66
C ALA A 172 7.52 11.32 -0.29
N ARG A 173 6.33 11.79 -0.65
CA ARG A 173 5.87 13.11 -0.24
C ARG A 173 5.43 13.02 1.23
N ARG A 174 5.93 13.94 2.07
CA ARG A 174 5.40 14.12 3.43
C ARG A 174 4.02 14.74 3.33
N THR A 175 3.07 14.19 4.08
CA THR A 175 1.75 14.82 4.23
C THR A 175 1.85 15.98 5.25
N PRO A 176 0.97 16.99 5.20
CA PRO A 176 0.91 18.01 6.25
C PRO A 176 0.70 17.41 7.65
N ALA A 177 0.00 16.27 7.74
CA ALA A 177 -0.14 15.52 8.97
C ALA A 177 1.22 14.97 9.44
N GLN A 178 2.02 14.41 8.54
CA GLN A 178 3.38 13.96 8.86
C GLN A 178 4.28 15.13 9.28
N GLU A 179 4.21 16.29 8.63
CA GLU A 179 4.98 17.47 9.05
C GLU A 179 4.62 17.95 10.46
N ALA A 180 3.34 17.88 10.83
CA ALA A 180 2.89 18.18 12.18
C ALA A 180 3.41 17.14 13.20
N VAL A 181 3.35 15.86 12.88
CA VAL A 181 3.90 14.77 13.71
C VAL A 181 5.41 14.93 13.88
N ASP A 182 6.14 15.20 12.81
CA ASP A 182 7.59 15.44 12.82
C ASP A 182 7.94 16.65 13.69
N SER A 183 7.15 17.73 13.58
CA SER A 183 7.33 18.94 14.38
C SER A 183 7.07 18.67 15.85
N GLN A 184 6.07 17.85 16.19
CA GLN A 184 5.76 17.49 17.56
C GLN A 184 6.80 16.53 18.17
N ALA A 185 7.26 15.53 17.41
CA ALA A 185 8.30 14.60 17.84
C ALA A 185 9.62 15.32 18.16
N ARG A 186 9.93 16.43 17.46
CA ARG A 186 11.08 17.30 17.77
C ARG A 186 10.93 18.07 19.07
N LEU A 187 9.70 18.38 19.48
CA LEU A 187 9.42 19.17 20.68
C LEU A 187 9.37 18.30 21.94
N ASP A 188 9.00 17.03 21.81
CA ASP A 188 8.91 16.08 22.92
C ASP A 188 9.50 14.71 22.56
N PRO A 189 10.85 14.56 22.59
CA PRO A 189 11.49 13.27 22.37
C PRO A 189 11.18 12.25 23.49
N SER A 190 10.60 12.70 24.62
CA SER A 190 10.12 11.85 25.72
C SER A 190 8.74 11.22 25.47
N GLY A 191 8.10 11.48 24.32
CA GLY A 191 6.90 10.76 23.86
C GLY A 191 7.13 9.27 23.57
N LEU A 192 8.38 8.82 23.63
CA LEU A 192 8.73 7.41 23.79
C LEU A 192 8.06 6.90 25.07
N ASN A 193 7.15 5.95 24.93
CA ASN A 193 6.41 5.32 26.04
C ASN A 193 7.30 5.21 27.29
N PRO A 194 7.00 5.88 28.41
CA PRO A 194 7.82 5.81 29.62
C PRO A 194 7.73 4.40 30.21
N GLY A 195 8.58 3.50 29.70
CA GLY A 195 8.58 2.06 29.97
C GLY A 195 8.66 1.15 28.73
N GLY A 196 8.53 1.68 27.51
CA GLY A 196 8.75 0.94 26.26
C GLY A 196 10.22 0.93 25.87
N HIS A 197 10.76 -0.24 25.55
CA HIS A 197 12.13 -0.38 25.03
C HIS A 197 12.23 -0.09 23.52
N ASP A 198 11.10 0.18 22.88
CA ASP A 198 10.99 0.31 21.44
C ASP A 198 10.91 1.77 21.03
N ALA A 199 11.83 2.19 20.16
CA ALA A 199 11.71 3.46 19.46
C ALA A 199 10.85 3.26 18.21
N SER A 200 9.72 3.94 18.15
CA SER A 200 8.78 3.88 17.02
C SER A 200 8.55 5.26 16.44
N ALA A 201 8.76 5.42 15.13
CA ALA A 201 8.44 6.65 14.41
C ALA A 201 7.41 6.34 13.31
N PRO A 202 6.12 6.67 13.51
CA PRO A 202 5.13 6.51 12.45
C PRO A 202 5.42 7.50 11.32
N ARG A 203 5.39 6.98 10.09
CA ARG A 203 5.61 7.72 8.85
C ARG A 203 4.49 7.43 7.88
N GLU A 204 3.81 8.46 7.43
CA GLU A 204 2.90 8.38 6.30
C GLU A 204 3.66 8.72 5.01
N LEU A 205 3.70 7.76 4.08
CA LEU A 205 4.30 7.92 2.77
C LEU A 205 3.22 7.88 1.71
N VAL A 206 3.26 8.87 0.83
CA VAL A 206 2.38 8.95 -0.34
C VAL A 206 3.24 8.88 -1.60
N VAL A 207 3.07 7.82 -2.38
CA VAL A 207 3.92 7.53 -3.54
C VAL A 207 3.14 7.24 -4.81
N ASP A 208 3.60 7.81 -5.93
CA ASP A 208 3.03 7.55 -7.25
C ASP A 208 3.55 6.20 -7.80
N LEU A 209 2.63 5.35 -8.24
CA LEU A 209 2.89 4.00 -8.76
C LEU A 209 3.12 4.05 -10.28
N ALA A 210 4.36 4.32 -10.66
CA ALA A 210 4.79 4.42 -12.04
C ALA A 210 5.71 3.26 -12.46
N ALA A 211 5.53 2.76 -13.68
CA ALA A 211 6.35 1.70 -14.23
C ALA A 211 7.80 2.17 -14.43
N CYS A 212 8.74 1.34 -14.00
CA CYS A 212 10.17 1.53 -14.21
C CYS A 212 10.53 1.71 -15.69
N GLY A 213 11.44 2.65 -15.97
CA GLY A 213 11.95 2.89 -17.32
C GLY A 213 10.95 3.55 -18.27
N THR A 214 9.82 4.03 -17.74
CA THR A 214 8.84 4.84 -18.46
C THR A 214 8.88 6.27 -17.94
N ASP A 215 8.48 7.24 -18.77
CA ASP A 215 8.37 8.66 -18.39
C ASP A 215 7.14 8.89 -17.48
N GLY A 216 7.03 8.14 -16.38
CA GLY A 216 5.93 8.21 -15.44
C GLY A 216 4.65 7.48 -15.88
N GLU A 217 4.73 6.51 -16.79
CA GLU A 217 3.55 5.72 -17.15
C GLU A 217 3.04 4.94 -15.93
N PRO A 218 1.72 4.92 -15.68
CA PRO A 218 1.17 4.23 -14.54
C PRO A 218 1.38 2.71 -14.65
N LEU A 219 1.55 2.05 -13.50
CA LEU A 219 1.55 0.59 -13.48
C LEU A 219 0.24 0.03 -14.07
N PRO A 220 0.30 -1.04 -14.88
CA PRO A 220 -0.90 -1.67 -15.42
C PRO A 220 -1.71 -2.34 -14.30
N PRO A 221 -3.00 -2.60 -14.53
CA PRO A 221 -3.79 -3.40 -13.60
C PRO A 221 -3.16 -4.78 -13.35
N GLY A 222 -3.40 -5.34 -12.16
CA GLY A 222 -2.92 -6.65 -11.76
C GLY A 222 -2.46 -6.72 -10.31
N ARG A 223 -1.90 -7.87 -9.94
CA ARG A 223 -1.39 -8.13 -8.59
C ARG A 223 0.10 -7.85 -8.50
N TYR A 224 0.50 -7.30 -7.37
CA TYR A 224 1.84 -6.86 -7.04
C TYR A 224 2.17 -7.24 -5.60
N ASP A 225 3.45 -7.39 -5.34
CA ASP A 225 4.00 -7.48 -3.99
C ASP A 225 4.69 -6.16 -3.69
N VAL A 226 4.42 -5.56 -2.53
CA VAL A 226 5.12 -4.37 -2.06
C VAL A 226 6.12 -4.76 -0.99
N TYR A 227 7.32 -4.23 -1.13
CA TYR A 227 8.40 -4.36 -0.15
C TYR A 227 8.78 -2.96 0.32
N ALA A 228 9.15 -2.86 1.59
CA ALA A 228 9.76 -1.67 2.15
C ALA A 228 11.13 -2.03 2.70
N TRP A 229 12.09 -1.12 2.59
CA TRP A 229 13.36 -1.26 3.27
C TRP A 229 13.89 0.06 3.76
N THR A 230 14.69 -0.01 4.82
CA THR A 230 15.52 1.09 5.27
C THR A 230 16.95 0.58 5.41
N ASP A 231 17.92 1.42 5.06
CA ASP A 231 19.30 1.17 5.43
C ASP A 231 19.40 1.56 6.93
N ALA A 232 19.56 0.56 7.78
CA ALA A 232 19.31 0.64 9.21
C ALA A 232 20.28 1.57 9.94
N ALA A 233 20.02 1.78 11.25
CA ALA A 233 20.83 2.60 12.15
C ALA A 233 22.33 2.22 12.19
N SER A 234 22.67 0.98 11.82
CA SER A 234 24.04 0.48 11.74
C SER A 234 24.55 0.47 10.30
N PRO A 235 25.77 0.96 10.04
CA PRO A 235 26.36 0.93 8.70
C PRO A 235 26.38 -0.47 8.10
N GLY A 236 25.69 -0.65 6.96
CA GLY A 236 25.66 -1.89 6.20
C GLY A 236 24.59 -2.90 6.60
N GLU A 237 23.73 -2.57 7.58
CA GLU A 237 22.55 -3.35 7.90
C GLU A 237 21.35 -2.81 7.11
N ARG A 238 20.55 -3.71 6.53
CA ARG A 238 19.33 -3.37 5.79
C ARG A 238 18.18 -4.14 6.39
N VAL A 239 17.15 -3.39 6.78
CA VAL A 239 15.90 -3.97 7.27
C VAL A 239 14.95 -3.96 6.09
N VAL A 240 14.45 -5.14 5.73
CA VAL A 240 13.48 -5.33 4.65
C VAL A 240 12.25 -5.96 5.26
N ASP A 241 11.06 -5.51 4.88
CA ASP A 241 9.81 -6.16 5.24
C ASP A 241 8.87 -6.26 4.02
N GLY A 242 7.85 -7.12 4.15
CA GLY A 242 6.99 -7.60 3.08
C GLY A 242 7.22 -9.09 2.73
N PRO A 243 6.61 -9.61 1.65
CA PRO A 243 5.76 -8.90 0.71
C PRO A 243 4.37 -8.59 1.30
N TRP A 244 3.86 -7.39 1.05
CA TRP A 244 2.44 -7.09 1.22
C TRP A 244 1.74 -7.13 -0.14
N GLU A 245 0.65 -7.90 -0.22
CA GLU A 245 -0.10 -8.02 -1.47
C GLU A 245 -0.83 -6.70 -1.80
N LEU A 246 -0.71 -6.26 -3.05
CA LEU A 246 -1.37 -5.08 -3.61
C LEU A 246 -2.05 -5.45 -4.92
N GLU A 247 -3.32 -5.09 -5.07
CA GLU A 247 -4.05 -5.29 -6.34
C GLU A 247 -4.36 -3.94 -6.99
N LEU A 248 -3.81 -3.67 -8.18
CA LEU A 248 -4.18 -2.50 -8.96
C LEU A 248 -5.35 -2.85 -9.88
N LEU A 249 -6.47 -2.17 -9.66
CA LEU A 249 -7.68 -2.32 -10.44
C LEU A 249 -7.59 -1.50 -11.74
N GLU A 250 -8.46 -1.81 -12.68
CA GLU A 250 -8.70 -0.96 -13.84
C GLU A 250 -9.20 0.42 -13.39
N ARG A 251 -8.58 1.47 -13.97
CA ARG A 251 -8.96 2.84 -13.66
C ARG A 251 -10.34 3.10 -14.25
N ALA A 252 -11.32 3.41 -13.39
CA ALA A 252 -12.59 3.91 -13.86
C ALA A 252 -12.37 5.26 -14.57
N SER A 253 -12.85 5.35 -15.81
CA SER A 253 -12.80 6.56 -16.64
C SER A 253 -14.17 7.16 -16.89
N THR A 254 -15.24 6.46 -16.53
CA THR A 254 -16.61 6.92 -16.78
C THR A 254 -17.01 7.89 -15.68
N PRO A 255 -17.34 9.16 -16.01
CA PRO A 255 -17.89 10.09 -15.05
C PRO A 255 -19.20 9.56 -14.46
N VAL A 256 -19.45 9.86 -13.19
CA VAL A 256 -20.72 9.55 -12.53
C VAL A 256 -21.82 10.40 -13.21
N PRO A 257 -22.93 9.81 -13.70
CA PRO A 257 -24.02 10.59 -14.26
C PRO A 257 -24.73 11.36 -13.14
N LEU A 258 -24.77 12.69 -13.21
CA LEU A 258 -25.30 13.53 -12.13
C LEU A 258 -26.71 14.03 -12.42
N PRO A 259 -27.60 14.12 -11.40
CA PRO A 259 -28.89 14.77 -11.54
C PRO A 259 -28.76 16.24 -11.97
N ALA A 260 -29.81 16.75 -12.62
CA ALA A 260 -29.90 18.18 -12.92
C ALA A 260 -29.89 18.98 -11.61
N GLY A 261 -29.13 20.09 -11.58
CA GLY A 261 -29.01 20.96 -10.40
C GLY A 261 -27.84 20.63 -9.48
N PHE A 262 -27.13 19.51 -9.68
CA PHE A 262 -25.93 19.20 -8.90
C PHE A 262 -24.83 20.26 -9.14
N PRO A 263 -24.16 20.77 -8.09
CA PRO A 263 -23.11 21.79 -8.21
C PRO A 263 -21.92 21.27 -9.03
N ALA A 264 -21.68 21.90 -10.19
CA ALA A 264 -20.70 21.44 -11.17
C ALA A 264 -19.24 21.58 -10.72
N ASP A 265 -19.00 22.35 -9.66
CA ASP A 265 -17.69 22.62 -9.07
C ASP A 265 -17.32 21.66 -7.92
N VAL A 266 -18.24 20.81 -7.47
CA VAL A 266 -17.95 19.75 -6.48
C VAL A 266 -17.50 18.48 -7.22
N PRO A 267 -16.20 18.16 -7.25
CA PRO A 267 -15.72 16.96 -7.93
C PRO A 267 -16.15 15.69 -7.18
N LEU A 268 -16.64 14.72 -7.96
CA LEU A 268 -16.90 13.36 -7.48
C LEU A 268 -15.90 12.40 -8.11
N VAL A 269 -15.47 11.40 -7.35
CA VAL A 269 -14.60 10.36 -7.92
C VAL A 269 -15.38 9.49 -8.90
N PRO A 270 -14.73 8.96 -9.94
CA PRO A 270 -15.35 7.96 -10.82
C PRO A 270 -15.82 6.74 -10.02
N GLY A 271 -17.03 6.26 -10.33
CA GLY A 271 -17.71 5.15 -9.64
C GLY A 271 -19.13 4.92 -10.15
N GLU A 272 -19.89 4.09 -9.44
CA GLU A 272 -21.33 3.89 -9.67
C GLU A 272 -22.12 4.85 -8.79
N LEU A 273 -23.06 5.61 -9.36
CA LEU A 273 -23.98 6.41 -8.55
C LEU A 273 -24.93 5.47 -7.82
N VAL A 274 -24.85 5.43 -6.50
CA VAL A 274 -25.76 4.64 -5.65
C VAL A 274 -27.00 5.45 -5.32
N GLU A 275 -26.80 6.69 -4.86
CA GLU A 275 -27.88 7.58 -4.43
C GLU A 275 -27.48 9.05 -4.70
N ALA A 276 -28.45 9.87 -5.11
CA ALA A 276 -28.31 11.31 -5.14
C ALA A 276 -29.65 11.95 -4.80
N VAL A 277 -29.69 12.71 -3.71
CA VAL A 277 -30.89 13.37 -3.18
C VAL A 277 -30.59 14.83 -2.96
N GLU A 278 -31.41 15.68 -3.58
CA GLU A 278 -31.45 17.11 -3.26
C GLU A 278 -32.10 17.28 -1.88
N LEU A 279 -31.39 17.95 -0.98
CA LEU A 279 -31.86 18.24 0.36
C LEU A 279 -32.60 19.58 0.31
N ASP A 280 -33.92 19.51 0.23
CA ASP A 280 -34.80 20.68 0.31
C ASP A 280 -35.49 20.73 1.68
N GLY A 281 -34.86 21.42 2.63
CA GLY A 281 -35.39 21.50 3.99
C GLY A 281 -35.08 22.83 4.68
N THR A 282 -35.91 23.18 5.66
CA THR A 282 -35.72 24.37 6.51
C THR A 282 -34.45 24.30 7.37
N THR A 283 -33.88 23.11 7.54
CA THR A 283 -32.70 22.85 8.37
C THR A 283 -31.43 22.53 7.58
N ALA A 284 -31.54 22.21 6.29
CA ALA A 284 -30.41 21.98 5.40
C ALA A 284 -30.86 22.12 3.93
N SER A 285 -30.16 22.95 3.16
CA SER A 285 -30.15 22.95 1.71
C SER A 285 -28.91 22.25 1.17
N GLY A 286 -28.99 21.66 -0.02
CA GLY A 286 -27.83 21.14 -0.75
C GLY A 286 -28.05 19.72 -1.29
N TRP A 287 -27.02 18.88 -1.24
CA TRP A 287 -27.05 17.55 -1.85
C TRP A 287 -26.50 16.48 -0.91
N LEU A 288 -27.12 15.30 -0.94
CA LEU A 288 -26.57 14.06 -0.42
C LEU A 288 -26.30 13.13 -1.60
N VAL A 289 -25.04 12.78 -1.84
CA VAL A 289 -24.63 11.91 -2.94
C VAL A 289 -23.79 10.76 -2.42
N THR A 290 -24.19 9.54 -2.75
CA THR A 290 -23.44 8.31 -2.44
C THR A 290 -22.94 7.69 -3.73
N VAL A 291 -21.63 7.47 -3.80
CA VAL A 291 -20.92 6.85 -4.93
C VAL A 291 -20.30 5.54 -4.47
N GLY A 292 -20.67 4.45 -5.13
CA GLY A 292 -20.03 3.15 -5.00
C GLY A 292 -18.69 3.18 -5.74
N VAL A 293 -17.60 2.90 -5.02
CA VAL A 293 -16.24 2.95 -5.57
C VAL A 293 -15.57 1.59 -5.45
N ALA A 294 -14.78 1.26 -6.47
CA ALA A 294 -13.90 0.10 -6.43
C ALA A 294 -12.58 0.48 -5.76
N GLY A 295 -12.00 -0.47 -5.02
CA GLY A 295 -10.75 -0.27 -4.31
C GLY A 295 -10.91 0.39 -2.95
N THR A 296 -9.91 0.18 -2.09
CA THR A 296 -9.80 0.74 -0.75
C THR A 296 -9.25 2.16 -0.73
N ASP A 297 -8.84 2.71 -1.88
CA ASP A 297 -8.33 4.08 -2.02
C ASP A 297 -9.39 5.13 -2.38
N GLY A 298 -10.66 4.73 -2.45
CA GLY A 298 -11.75 5.62 -2.86
C GLY A 298 -11.80 6.92 -2.08
N ARG A 299 -11.72 6.86 -0.75
CA ARG A 299 -11.74 8.05 0.10
C ARG A 299 -10.56 8.98 -0.14
N GLN A 300 -9.34 8.44 -0.28
CA GLN A 300 -8.15 9.24 -0.58
C GLN A 300 -8.27 9.93 -1.95
N ARG A 301 -8.77 9.22 -2.96
CA ARG A 301 -9.03 9.81 -4.29
C ARG A 301 -10.05 10.95 -4.20
N ALA A 302 -11.08 10.80 -3.38
CA ALA A 302 -12.09 11.84 -3.18
C ALA A 302 -11.54 13.07 -2.48
N LEU A 303 -10.75 12.87 -1.42
CA LEU A 303 -10.07 13.97 -0.72
C LEU A 303 -9.12 14.73 -1.65
N ARG A 304 -8.34 14.01 -2.48
CA ARG A 304 -7.48 14.64 -3.48
C ARG A 304 -8.28 15.42 -4.51
N ALA A 305 -9.32 14.83 -5.09
CA ALA A 305 -10.13 15.51 -6.10
C ALA A 305 -10.72 16.82 -5.54
N LEU A 306 -11.21 16.80 -4.30
CA LEU A 306 -11.68 18.01 -3.60
C LEU A 306 -10.54 19.02 -3.36
N ALA A 307 -9.37 18.57 -2.90
CA ALA A 307 -8.21 19.45 -2.70
C ALA A 307 -7.74 20.11 -4.00
N ASP A 308 -7.70 19.36 -5.11
CA ASP A 308 -7.35 19.87 -6.44
C ASP A 308 -8.38 20.90 -6.95
N ALA A 309 -9.63 20.82 -6.50
CA ALA A 309 -10.68 21.81 -6.75
C ALA A 309 -10.65 23.01 -5.77
N GLY A 310 -9.67 23.07 -4.86
CA GLY A 310 -9.48 24.19 -3.93
C GLY A 310 -10.19 24.05 -2.59
N TYR A 311 -10.77 22.88 -2.29
CA TYR A 311 -11.34 22.61 -0.97
C TYR A 311 -10.23 22.41 0.06
N THR A 312 -10.44 22.94 1.26
CA THR A 312 -9.51 22.82 2.39
C THR A 312 -10.17 22.12 3.57
N ALA A 313 -9.42 21.33 4.33
CA ALA A 313 -9.95 20.68 5.52
C ALA A 313 -10.35 21.74 6.56
N ALA A 314 -11.56 21.62 7.12
CA ALA A 314 -12.00 22.46 8.22
C ALA A 314 -11.13 22.19 9.46
N SER A 315 -10.64 23.24 10.13
CA SER A 315 -9.99 23.06 11.42
C SER A 315 -10.99 22.55 12.45
N ALA A 316 -10.54 21.70 13.38
CA ALA A 316 -11.40 21.18 14.45
C ALA A 316 -12.02 22.29 15.31
N GLU A 317 -11.37 23.46 15.42
CA GLU A 317 -11.90 24.65 16.10
C GLU A 317 -13.12 25.26 15.40
N LEU A 318 -13.26 25.09 14.08
CA LEU A 318 -14.39 25.60 13.29
C LEU A 318 -15.64 24.71 13.41
N LEU A 319 -15.47 23.47 13.86
CA LEU A 319 -16.56 22.54 14.16
C LEU A 319 -17.08 22.79 15.59
N ASP A 320 -17.49 24.04 15.83
CA ASP A 320 -18.01 24.53 17.11
C ASP A 320 -19.32 23.81 17.45
N GLY A 321 -19.23 22.83 18.35
CA GLY A 321 -20.37 22.02 18.78
C GLY A 321 -20.05 20.86 19.73
N GLY A 322 -18.79 20.69 20.15
CA GLY A 322 -18.39 19.70 21.16
C GLY A 322 -18.60 18.23 20.74
N ARG A 323 -18.88 17.96 19.45
CA ARG A 323 -18.95 16.60 18.94
C ARG A 323 -17.54 16.10 18.70
N THR A 324 -17.20 14.98 19.34
CA THR A 324 -16.00 14.23 18.98
C THR A 324 -16.05 13.92 17.48
N PRO A 325 -14.94 14.10 16.74
CA PRO A 325 -14.90 13.75 15.33
C PRO A 325 -15.33 12.29 15.20
N GLN A 326 -16.44 12.04 14.49
CA GLN A 326 -16.83 10.69 14.16
C GLN A 326 -15.77 10.11 13.24
N SER A 327 -15.17 8.99 13.63
CA SER A 327 -14.17 8.29 12.84
C SER A 327 -14.68 8.10 11.40
N GLY A 328 -13.92 8.61 10.43
CA GLY A 328 -14.24 8.48 9.00
C GLY A 328 -14.98 9.66 8.36
N LEU A 329 -15.46 10.64 9.14
CA LEU A 329 -16.01 11.88 8.59
C LEU A 329 -14.90 12.92 8.36
N THR A 330 -14.87 13.55 7.20
CA THR A 330 -13.98 14.68 6.90
C THR A 330 -14.78 15.83 6.32
N THR A 331 -14.69 16.99 6.98
CA THR A 331 -15.34 18.21 6.51
C THR A 331 -14.34 19.05 5.74
N LEU A 332 -14.68 19.37 4.50
CA LEU A 332 -13.92 20.24 3.62
C LEU A 332 -14.77 21.44 3.22
N LEU A 333 -14.13 22.57 2.94
CA LEU A 333 -14.80 23.81 2.62
C LEU A 333 -14.03 24.59 1.55
N ASP A 334 -14.78 25.28 0.71
CA ASP A 334 -14.26 26.27 -0.26
C ASP A 334 -15.00 27.62 -0.07
N ALA A 335 -15.03 28.46 -1.11
CA ALA A 335 -15.73 29.75 -1.05
C ALA A 335 -17.26 29.62 -1.00
N GLN A 336 -17.85 28.54 -1.54
CA GLN A 336 -19.29 28.41 -1.80
C GLN A 336 -19.96 27.25 -1.05
N HIS A 337 -19.20 26.22 -0.70
CA HIS A 337 -19.69 24.93 -0.26
C HIS A 337 -18.98 24.42 1.01
N VAL A 338 -19.72 23.60 1.76
CA VAL A 338 -19.24 22.73 2.82
C VAL A 338 -19.53 21.29 2.41
N VAL A 339 -18.49 20.48 2.28
CA VAL A 339 -18.56 19.06 1.88
C VAL A 339 -18.17 18.21 3.07
N GLU A 340 -19.09 17.39 3.56
CA GLU A 340 -18.78 16.32 4.51
C GLU A 340 -18.64 15.01 3.75
N LEU A 341 -17.44 14.45 3.74
CA LEU A 341 -17.12 13.18 3.11
C LEU A 341 -17.05 12.10 4.19
N SER A 342 -17.78 11.01 3.98
CA SER A 342 -17.69 9.80 4.80
C SER A 342 -17.56 8.56 3.93
N GLU A 343 -16.98 7.51 4.48
CA GLU A 343 -16.81 6.22 3.81
C GLU A 343 -17.41 5.10 4.66
N THR A 344 -18.18 4.25 4.01
CA THR A 344 -18.75 3.03 4.60
C THR A 344 -18.34 1.81 3.78
N VAL A 345 -18.30 0.64 4.42
CA VAL A 345 -18.17 -0.63 3.70
C VAL A 345 -19.53 -0.89 3.04
N GLY A 346 -19.54 -0.95 1.70
CA GLY A 346 -20.76 -1.19 0.93
C GLY A 346 -21.21 -2.65 1.01
N THR A 347 -22.49 -2.88 0.70
CA THR A 347 -23.00 -4.27 0.56
C THR A 347 -22.81 -4.81 -0.86
N ARG A 348 -22.77 -3.90 -1.84
CA ARG A 348 -22.61 -4.19 -3.27
C ARG A 348 -21.23 -3.82 -3.81
N HIS A 349 -20.62 -2.80 -3.23
CA HIS A 349 -19.30 -2.28 -3.59
C HIS A 349 -18.33 -2.49 -2.44
N ASP A 350 -17.02 -2.54 -2.74
CA ASP A 350 -15.98 -2.61 -1.70
C ASP A 350 -16.14 -1.47 -0.70
N ARG A 351 -16.43 -0.26 -1.21
CA ARG A 351 -16.63 0.98 -0.45
C ARG A 351 -17.73 1.84 -1.06
N GLU A 352 -18.43 2.57 -0.20
CA GLU A 352 -19.38 3.60 -0.58
C GLU A 352 -18.93 4.92 0.03
N LEU A 353 -18.79 5.95 -0.81
CA LEU A 353 -18.44 7.30 -0.39
C LEU A 353 -19.68 8.16 -0.37
N THR A 354 -20.00 8.74 0.78
CA THR A 354 -21.13 9.66 0.92
C THR A 354 -20.63 11.08 1.09
N TYR A 355 -21.03 11.93 0.14
CA TYR A 355 -20.81 13.36 0.09
C TYR A 355 -22.07 14.06 0.56
N ARG A 356 -21.97 14.83 1.64
CA ARG A 356 -23.01 15.76 2.05
C ARG A 356 -22.56 17.18 1.78
N ILE A 357 -23.17 17.80 0.80
CA ILE A 357 -22.81 19.11 0.25
C ILE A 357 -23.84 20.11 0.74
N ARG A 358 -23.37 21.23 1.30
CA ARG A 358 -24.22 22.34 1.77
C ARG A 358 -23.67 23.64 1.20
N GLU A 359 -24.55 24.58 0.88
CA GLU A 359 -24.16 25.96 0.58
C GLU A 359 -23.74 26.67 1.88
N ARG A 360 -22.83 27.63 1.76
CA ARG A 360 -22.37 28.48 2.88
C ARG A 360 -23.32 29.61 3.25
#